data_AF-A0A4R1TVP2-F1
#
_entry.id   AF-A0A4R1TVP2-F1
#
_cell.length_a   1.000
_cell.length_b   1.000
_cell.length_c   1.000
_cell.angle_alpha   90.00
_cell.angle_beta   90.00
_cell.angle_gamma   90.00
#
_symmetry.space_group_name_H-M   'P 1'
#
loop_
_entity.id
_entity.type
_entity.pdbx_description
1 polymer ?
#
loop_
_entity_poly.entity_id
_entity_poly.type
_entity_poly.pdbx_seq_one_letter_code
_entity_poly.pdbx_strand_id
1 'polypeptide(L)' 'MNVYRQIKTAPISADEQARRQYAIDFARGSVRLEGFVLDAQTEALFADYVAGKLDSSALDTAILEYCGVATG' A
#
# COMPACT_ATOMS: atom_id res chain seq x y z
N MET A 1 -15.79 3.13 -13.09
CA MET A 1 -16.35 4.10 -12.13
C MET A 1 -15.41 4.09 -10.93
N ASN A 2 -14.52 5.07 -10.80
CA ASN A 2 -13.41 5.02 -9.84
C ASN A 2 -13.91 5.55 -8.48
N VAL A 3 -14.26 4.63 -7.57
CA VAL A 3 -14.83 4.93 -6.24
C VAL A 3 -13.77 5.00 -5.15
N TYR A 4 -12.55 5.44 -5.48
CA TYR A 4 -11.61 5.91 -4.45
C TYR A 4 -12.16 7.20 -3.86
N ARG A 5 -13.10 7.04 -2.92
CA ARG A 5 -13.54 8.09 -2.02
C ARG A 5 -12.26 8.58 -1.37
N GLN A 6 -11.80 9.76 -1.79
CA GLN A 6 -10.79 10.53 -1.06
C GLN A 6 -11.44 10.89 0.29
N ILE A 7 -11.44 9.94 1.22
CA ILE A 7 -11.70 10.24 2.61
C ILE A 7 -10.49 11.09 3.00
N LYS A 8 -10.72 12.36 3.31
CA LYS A 8 -9.74 13.16 4.05
C LYS A 8 -9.61 12.51 5.43
N THR A 9 -8.85 11.43 5.50
CA THR A 9 -8.44 10.81 6.74
C THR A 9 -7.55 11.83 7.45
N ALA A 10 -7.75 12.01 8.76
CA ALA A 10 -6.81 12.82 9.52
C ALA A 10 -5.38 12.33 9.22
N PRO A 11 -4.40 13.24 9.04
CA PRO A 11 -3.03 12.83 8.77
C PRO A 11 -2.58 11.84 9.85
N ILE A 12 -2.00 10.72 9.42
CA ILE A 12 -1.50 9.70 10.34
C ILE A 12 -0.35 10.29 11.18
N SER A 13 -0.12 9.74 12.38
CA SER A 13 0.99 10.18 13.22
C SER A 13 2.34 9.79 12.61
N ALA A 14 3.40 10.50 13.02
CA ALA A 14 4.77 10.15 12.63
C ALA A 14 5.13 8.71 13.05
N ASP A 15 4.69 8.28 14.23
CA ASP A 15 4.90 6.91 14.71
C ASP A 15 4.19 5.87 13.82
N GLU A 16 2.97 6.15 13.38
CA GLU A 16 2.25 5.27 12.47
C GLU A 16 2.90 5.25 11.09
N GLN A 17 3.34 6.39 10.57
CA GLN A 17 4.10 6.45 9.33
C GLN A 17 5.39 5.63 9.41
N ALA A 18 6.15 5.76 10.51
CA ALA A 18 7.36 4.98 10.74
C ALA A 18 7.07 3.48 10.85
N ARG A 19 5.99 3.10 11.56
CA ARG A 19 5.54 1.69 11.66
C ARG A 19 5.20 1.13 10.29
N ARG A 20 4.47 1.88 9.45
CA ARG A 20 4.13 1.47 8.08
C ARG A 20 5.37 1.34 7.20
N GLN A 21 6.29 2.31 7.27
CA GLN A 21 7.55 2.28 6.52
C GLN A 21 8.35 1.01 6.86
N TYR A 22 8.50 0.70 8.14
CA TYR A 22 9.18 -0.52 8.58
C TYR A 22 8.52 -1.78 8.03
N ALA A 23 7.19 -1.88 8.09
CA ALA A 23 6.45 -3.03 7.57
C ALA A 23 6.66 -3.23 6.06
N ILE A 24 6.60 -2.14 5.28
CA ILE A 24 6.85 -2.19 3.83
C ILE A 24 8.29 -2.57 3.52
N ASP A 25 9.27 -2.02 4.25
CA ASP A 25 10.68 -2.36 4.03
C ASP A 25 10.98 -3.82 4.36
N PHE A 26 10.38 -4.34 5.44
CA PHE A 26 10.48 -5.76 5.80
C PHE A 26 9.87 -6.65 4.70
N ALA A 27 8.65 -6.35 4.26
CA ALA A 27 7.98 -7.11 3.20
C ALA A 27 8.78 -7.08 1.89
N ARG A 28 9.30 -5.90 1.49
CA ARG A 28 10.16 -5.75 0.32
C ARG A 28 11.44 -6.58 0.43
N GLY A 29 12.05 -6.60 1.62
CA GLY A 29 13.20 -7.47 1.91
C GLY A 29 12.86 -8.95 1.73
N SER A 30 11.72 -9.40 2.25
CA SER A 30 11.26 -10.78 2.10
C SER A 30 11.04 -11.16 0.63
N VAL A 31 10.41 -10.30 -0.17
CA VAL A 31 10.19 -10.54 -1.61
C VAL A 31 11.52 -10.65 -2.37
N ARG A 32 12.51 -9.83 -2.01
CA ARG A 32 13.85 -9.87 -2.61
C ARG A 32 14.62 -11.14 -2.27
N LEU A 33 14.43 -11.71 -1.08
CA LEU A 33 15.05 -12.99 -0.71
C LEU A 33 14.56 -14.14 -1.59
N GLU A 34 13.34 -14.06 -2.10
CA GLU A 34 12.76 -15.01 -3.06
C GLU A 34 13.21 -14.74 -4.52
N GLY A 35 14.07 -13.75 -4.75
CA GLY A 35 14.57 -13.40 -6.09
C GLY A 35 13.65 -12.50 -6.91
N PHE A 36 12.63 -11.90 -6.28
CA PHE A 36 11.68 -11.00 -6.95
C PHE A 36 11.88 -9.53 -6.58
N VAL A 37 11.40 -8.65 -7.44
CA VAL A 37 11.31 -7.20 -7.17
C VAL A 37 9.88 -6.77 -7.50
N LEU A 38 9.30 -5.95 -6.62
CA LEU A 38 7.99 -5.36 -6.86
C LEU A 38 8.06 -4.36 -8.01
N ASP A 39 7.01 -4.32 -8.83
CA ASP A 39 6.93 -3.35 -9.90
C ASP A 39 6.63 -1.94 -9.37
N ALA A 40 6.83 -0.94 -10.22
CA ALA A 40 6.71 0.47 -9.85
C ALA A 40 5.30 0.87 -9.38
N GLN A 41 4.24 0.26 -9.92
CA GLN A 41 2.88 0.58 -9.52
C GLN A 41 2.58 0.05 -8.11
N THR A 42 3.03 -1.17 -7.80
CA THR A 42 2.91 -1.74 -6.46
C THR A 42 3.69 -0.91 -5.43
N GLU A 43 4.91 -0.49 -5.74
CA GLU A 43 5.72 0.39 -4.88
C GLU A 43 5.04 1.76 -4.64
N ALA A 44 4.37 2.31 -5.66
CA ALA A 44 3.62 3.56 -5.52
C ALA A 44 2.41 3.43 -4.57
N LEU A 45 1.68 2.31 -4.63
CA LEU A 45 0.57 2.03 -3.70
C LEU A 45 1.06 1.93 -2.26
N PHE A 46 2.20 1.26 -2.02
CA PHE A 46 2.80 1.20 -0.69
C PHE A 46 3.29 2.56 -0.20
N ALA A 47 3.87 3.39 -1.07
CA ALA A 47 4.26 4.76 -0.72
C ALA A 47 3.05 5.61 -0.30
N ASP A 48 1.92 5.48 -1.00
CA ASP A 48 0.68 6.17 -0.66
C ASP A 48 0.06 5.67 0.65
N TYR A 49 0.16 4.37 0.95
CA TYR A 49 -0.21 3.81 2.25
C TYR A 49 0.69 4.32 3.39
N VAL A 50 2.01 4.33 3.20
CA VAL A 50 2.95 4.88 4.19
C VAL A 50 2.70 6.36 4.42
N ALA A 51 2.38 7.13 3.37
CA ALA A 51 2.04 8.56 3.49
C ALA A 51 0.65 8.81 4.10
N GLY A 52 -0.13 7.76 4.40
CA GLY A 52 -1.49 7.88 4.93
C GLY A 52 -2.54 8.35 3.93
N LYS A 53 -2.22 8.36 2.63
CA LYS A 53 -3.19 8.64 1.56
C LYS A 53 -4.14 7.46 1.33
N LEU A 54 -3.68 6.26 1.67
CA LEU A 54 -4.47 5.03 1.71
C LEU A 54 -4.49 4.49 3.15
N ASP A 55 -5.64 3.99 3.57
CA ASP A 55 -5.71 3.04 4.69
C ASP A 55 -5.45 1.60 4.20
N SER A 56 -5.40 0.64 5.12
CA SER A 56 -5.11 -0.76 4.78
C SER A 56 -6.16 -1.37 3.85
N SER A 57 -7.44 -1.06 4.06
CA SER A 57 -8.51 -1.60 3.24
C SER A 57 -8.43 -1.05 1.81
N ALA A 58 -8.16 0.24 1.67
CA ALA A 58 -8.01 0.89 0.37
C ALA A 58 -6.75 0.38 -0.36
N LEU A 59 -5.66 0.12 0.37
CA LEU A 59 -4.47 -0.51 -0.19
C LEU A 59 -4.77 -1.92 -0.73
N ASP A 60 -5.42 -2.77 0.07
CA ASP A 60 -5.76 -4.14 -0.32
C ASP A 60 -6.66 -4.15 -1.55
N THR A 61 -7.70 -3.32 -1.57
CA THR A 61 -8.57 -3.16 -2.75
C THR A 61 -7.78 -2.72 -3.98
N ALA A 62 -6.91 -1.71 -3.87
CA ALA A 62 -6.12 -1.22 -4.99
C ALA A 62 -5.14 -2.26 -5.54
N ILE A 63 -4.51 -3.06 -4.67
CA ILE A 63 -3.63 -4.17 -5.09
C ILE A 63 -4.43 -5.26 -5.79
N LEU A 64 -5.58 -5.67 -5.24
CA LEU A 64 -6.43 -6.69 -5.86
C LEU A 64 -6.94 -6.25 -7.23
N GLU A 65 -7.40 -5.01 -7.35
CA GLU A 65 -7.81 -4.42 -8.63
C GLU A 65 -6.65 -4.36 -9.63
N TYR A 66 -5.45 -3.94 -9.21
CA TYR A 66 -4.26 -3.91 -10.06
C TYR A 66 -3.87 -5.31 -10.58
N CYS A 67 -3.98 -6.31 -9.72
CA CYS A 67 -3.74 -7.72 -10.07
C CYS A 67 -4.88 -8.35 -10.88
N GLY A 68 -5.99 -7.65 -11.13
CA GLY A 68 -7.16 -8.19 -11.83
C GLY A 68 -7.92 -9.26 -11.03
N VAL A 69 -7.78 -9.27 -9.70
CA VAL A 69 -8.52 -10.17 -8.82
C VAL A 69 -9.88 -9.54 -8.52
N ALA A 70 -10.96 -10.26 -8.86
CA ALA A 70 -12.32 -9.78 -8.62
C ALA A 70 -12.57 -9.54 -7.12
N THR A 71 -12.87 -8.30 -6.75
CA THR A 71 -13.35 -7.92 -5.43
C THR A 71 -14.87 -8.13 -5.39
N GLY A 72 -15.30 -9.24 -4.78
CA GLY A 72 -16.72 -9.63 -4.64
C GLY A 72 -17.40 -9.00 -3.45
#